data_AF-A0AAJ7RWE8-F1
#
_entry.id   AF-A0AAJ7RWE8-F1
#
_cell.length_a   1.000
_cell.length_b   1.000
_cell.length_c   1.000
_cell.angle_alpha   90.00
_cell.angle_beta   90.00
_cell.angle_gamma   90.00
#
_symmetry.space_group_name_H-M   'P 1'
#
loop_
_entity.id
_entity.type
_entity.pdbx_description
1 polymer ?
#
loop_
_entity_poly.entity_id
_entity_poly.type
_entity_poly.pdbx_seq_one_letter_code
_entity_poly.pdbx_strand_id
1 'polypeptide(L)'
;MNNMSSTLKYFKKVPIYIVEPHDEVLPFIYRCLGSKHLPFEGNTFVHLDSHPDMLIPKTMTADTVLDKNLLFSEISIENWMLPAAYAGHLKHLIWVKPPWANQMVDSVTTFLIGKHKDNGLIRLTCPEPYFVSEGLYATPEELENTREVTLHVMTIGGFIEDPMKKDDFTAVSSALRQYLPERNTPYILDVDLDFFSTKNPFKTLYDRVNLYDKLAPLYAYNRPDSTDPEILKEATVVRNEQLNELEKLFGYLDEHRSLQGYEGARSARYEAVELIYLELIGTYKQSEIDWKIIHDAGCTRDDTDLPHHITTPNDLDRLITGTFRSFLAALPAPPTIVTIARSSEDEYCPSEVVDQIQIGVLDELRQRLEEVDVRLAYQEEETH
;
A
#
# COMPACT_ATOMS: atom_id res chain seq x y z
N MET A 1 -14.54 33.66 5.89
CA MET A 1 -14.71 33.70 4.43
C MET A 1 -15.97 32.94 4.08
N ASN A 2 -16.79 33.48 3.18
CA ASN A 2 -18.11 32.92 2.84
C ASN A 2 -18.02 31.45 2.42
N ASN A 3 -18.66 30.58 3.20
CA ASN A 3 -18.78 29.15 2.92
C ASN A 3 -19.81 28.96 1.79
N MET A 4 -19.41 29.27 0.55
CA MET A 4 -20.16 28.81 -0.62
C MET A 4 -20.00 27.30 -0.68
N SER A 5 -20.98 26.57 -0.16
CA SER A 5 -21.17 25.15 -0.43
C SER A 5 -21.22 24.97 -1.95
N SER A 6 -20.09 24.62 -2.56
CA SER A 6 -20.07 24.35 -3.99
C SER A 6 -20.66 22.97 -4.20
N THR A 7 -21.79 22.91 -4.89
CA THR A 7 -22.46 21.67 -5.24
C THR A 7 -21.51 20.75 -6.01
N LEU A 8 -21.39 19.49 -5.57
CA LEU A 8 -20.62 18.48 -6.27
C LEU A 8 -21.24 18.21 -7.65
N LYS A 9 -20.36 17.90 -8.61
CA LYS A 9 -20.73 17.41 -9.94
C LYS A 9 -20.82 15.89 -9.92
N TYR A 10 -21.59 15.35 -10.85
CA TYR A 10 -21.73 13.92 -11.04
C TYR A 10 -21.35 13.59 -12.48
N PHE A 11 -20.62 12.50 -12.65
CA PHE A 11 -20.37 11.98 -13.98
C PHE A 11 -21.64 11.36 -14.55
N LYS A 12 -21.80 11.43 -15.87
CA LYS A 12 -22.85 10.66 -16.57
C LYS A 12 -22.50 9.17 -16.59
N LYS A 13 -21.22 8.87 -16.83
CA LYS A 13 -20.65 7.53 -16.82
C LYS A 13 -19.57 7.47 -15.74
N VAL A 14 -19.56 6.43 -14.91
CA VAL A 14 -18.52 6.27 -13.87
C VAL A 14 -17.17 6.08 -14.57
N PRO A 15 -16.18 6.96 -14.35
CA PRO A 15 -14.87 6.79 -14.93
C PRO A 15 -14.13 5.64 -14.24
N ILE A 16 -13.48 4.80 -15.05
CA ILE A 16 -12.59 3.72 -14.61
C ILE A 16 -11.23 4.00 -15.23
N TYR A 17 -10.22 4.26 -14.40
CA TYR A 17 -8.84 4.45 -14.84
C TYR A 17 -8.02 3.23 -14.45
N ILE A 18 -7.27 2.70 -15.40
CA ILE A 18 -6.39 1.55 -15.19
C ILE A 18 -4.95 1.99 -15.41
N VAL A 19 -4.08 1.78 -14.43
CA VAL A 19 -2.65 2.09 -14.43
C VAL A 19 -1.83 0.83 -14.24
N GLU A 20 -0.50 0.90 -14.45
CA GLU A 20 0.42 -0.16 -14.03
C GLU A 20 0.81 0.02 -12.58
N PRO A 21 1.67 0.99 -12.22
CA PRO A 21 2.03 1.22 -10.83
C PRO A 21 0.87 1.87 -10.08
N HIS A 22 0.65 1.43 -8.85
CA HIS A 22 -0.56 1.76 -8.12
C HIS A 22 -0.65 3.22 -7.66
N ASP A 23 0.47 3.90 -7.41
CA ASP A 23 0.49 5.31 -7.03
C ASP A 23 0.02 6.26 -8.17
N GLU A 24 0.10 5.82 -9.43
CA GLU A 24 -0.38 6.58 -10.60
C GLU A 24 -1.91 6.75 -10.64
N VAL A 25 -2.66 6.09 -9.75
CA VAL A 25 -4.09 6.38 -9.56
C VAL A 25 -4.33 7.76 -8.97
N LEU A 26 -3.38 8.29 -8.20
CA LEU A 26 -3.53 9.51 -7.41
C LEU A 26 -3.80 10.77 -8.26
N PRO A 27 -3.12 11.01 -9.40
CA PRO A 27 -3.45 12.08 -10.34
C PRO A 27 -4.93 12.10 -10.79
N PHE A 28 -5.55 10.93 -11.01
CA PHE A 28 -6.96 10.84 -11.43
C PHE A 28 -7.91 11.20 -10.28
N ILE A 29 -7.59 10.78 -9.06
CA ILE A 29 -8.31 11.18 -7.85
C ILE A 29 -8.21 12.70 -7.68
N TYR A 30 -7.01 13.29 -7.78
CA TYR A 30 -6.81 14.74 -7.68
C TYR A 30 -7.57 15.51 -8.76
N ARG A 31 -7.69 14.97 -9.97
CA ARG A 31 -8.55 15.55 -11.02
C ARG A 31 -10.02 15.57 -10.61
N CYS A 32 -10.51 14.52 -9.94
CA CYS A 32 -11.87 14.48 -9.40
C CYS A 32 -12.09 15.49 -8.25
N LEU A 33 -11.08 15.71 -7.39
CA LEU A 33 -11.10 16.77 -6.37
C LEU A 33 -11.19 18.16 -7.03
N GLY A 34 -10.26 18.46 -7.95
CA GLY A 34 -10.19 19.78 -8.62
C GLY A 34 -11.39 20.09 -9.51
N SER A 35 -11.99 19.07 -10.12
CA SER A 35 -13.20 19.21 -10.94
C SER A 35 -14.51 19.19 -10.14
N LYS A 36 -14.42 19.01 -8.80
CA LYS A 36 -15.53 18.98 -7.84
C LYS A 36 -16.49 17.80 -8.01
N HIS A 37 -15.98 16.65 -8.46
CA HIS A 37 -16.74 15.40 -8.43
C HIS A 37 -16.59 14.70 -7.08
N LEU A 38 -15.42 14.84 -6.45
CA LEU A 38 -15.18 14.47 -5.07
C LEU A 38 -15.11 15.73 -4.18
N PRO A 39 -15.59 15.65 -2.92
CA PRO A 39 -15.24 16.60 -1.87
C PRO A 39 -13.74 16.87 -1.82
N PHE A 40 -13.32 18.08 -1.51
CA PHE A 40 -11.89 18.39 -1.42
C PHE A 40 -11.20 17.69 -0.23
N GLU A 41 -11.94 17.43 0.85
CA GLU A 41 -11.44 16.75 2.04
C GLU A 41 -12.41 15.68 2.53
N GLY A 42 -11.89 14.70 3.28
CA GLY A 42 -12.69 13.76 4.05
C GLY A 42 -13.35 12.65 3.23
N ASN A 43 -12.77 12.28 2.09
CA ASN A 43 -13.32 11.21 1.25
C ASN A 43 -13.12 9.83 1.88
N THR A 44 -14.05 8.91 1.56
CA THR A 44 -13.94 7.48 1.84
C THR A 44 -13.26 6.79 0.65
N PHE A 45 -12.30 5.93 0.97
CA PHE A 45 -11.50 5.16 0.04
C PHE A 45 -11.69 3.66 0.32
N VAL A 46 -12.29 2.93 -0.61
CA VAL A 46 -12.51 1.48 -0.51
C VAL A 46 -11.49 0.80 -1.42
N HIS A 47 -10.62 -0.01 -0.84
CA HIS A 47 -9.39 -0.49 -1.46
C HIS A 47 -9.32 -2.02 -1.39
N LEU A 48 -9.33 -2.69 -2.54
CA LEU A 48 -9.19 -4.15 -2.65
C LEU A 48 -7.80 -4.49 -3.13
N ASP A 49 -7.01 -5.15 -2.28
CA ASP A 49 -5.58 -5.38 -2.53
C ASP A 49 -5.03 -6.47 -1.60
N SER A 50 -3.98 -7.16 -2.03
CA SER A 50 -3.17 -8.02 -1.14
C SER A 50 -2.27 -7.22 -0.18
N HIS A 51 -1.99 -5.96 -0.48
CA HIS A 51 -1.13 -5.03 0.24
C HIS A 51 -1.93 -3.85 0.82
N PRO A 52 -1.47 -3.19 1.89
CA PRO A 52 -2.19 -2.04 2.42
C PRO A 52 -1.95 -0.73 1.67
N ASP A 53 -0.77 -0.56 1.06
CA ASP A 53 -0.26 0.66 0.37
C ASP A 53 -0.41 1.98 1.14
N MET A 54 -0.38 1.81 2.46
CA MET A 54 -0.58 2.85 3.45
C MET A 54 0.72 3.26 4.14
N LEU A 55 1.90 3.06 3.56
CA LEU A 55 3.12 3.65 4.13
C LEU A 55 3.21 5.15 3.83
N ILE A 56 4.28 5.76 4.33
CA ILE A 56 4.67 7.14 4.06
C ILE A 56 6.16 7.09 3.71
N PRO A 57 6.64 7.79 2.67
CA PRO A 57 8.07 7.86 2.43
C PRO A 57 8.80 8.37 3.68
N LYS A 58 9.80 7.62 4.14
CA LYS A 58 10.43 7.80 5.46
C LYS A 58 10.93 9.24 5.70
N THR A 59 11.38 9.89 4.63
CA THR A 59 11.95 11.24 4.60
C THR A 59 10.98 12.33 4.11
N MET A 60 9.71 12.00 3.86
CA MET A 60 8.73 12.98 3.36
C MET A 60 8.47 14.07 4.39
N THR A 61 8.73 15.32 3.99
CA THR A 61 8.39 16.49 4.80
C THR A 61 6.89 16.78 4.70
N ALA A 62 6.30 17.29 5.78
CA ALA A 62 4.88 17.64 5.79
C ALA A 62 4.47 18.63 4.70
N ASP A 63 5.37 19.53 4.30
CA ASP A 63 5.05 20.57 3.33
C ASP A 63 5.01 20.03 1.89
N THR A 64 5.55 18.82 1.64
CA THR A 64 5.51 18.13 0.33
C THR A 64 4.08 18.04 -0.22
N VAL A 65 3.09 17.74 0.63
CA VAL A 65 1.69 17.55 0.18
C VAL A 65 1.02 18.83 -0.33
N LEU A 66 1.65 19.99 -0.14
CA LEU A 66 1.14 21.29 -0.62
C LEU A 66 1.44 21.50 -2.12
N ASP A 67 2.43 20.81 -2.67
CA ASP A 67 2.75 20.79 -4.10
C ASP A 67 2.48 19.40 -4.66
N LYS A 68 1.39 19.26 -5.41
CA LYS A 68 1.00 17.98 -6.00
C LYS A 68 2.09 17.37 -6.90
N ASN A 69 2.89 18.18 -7.60
CA ASN A 69 3.88 17.65 -8.53
C ASN A 69 5.07 17.08 -7.76
N LEU A 70 5.48 17.76 -6.68
CA LEU A 70 6.48 17.25 -5.77
C LEU A 70 6.00 15.98 -5.08
N LEU A 71 4.76 16.00 -4.56
CA LEU A 71 4.14 14.83 -3.95
C LEU A 71 4.16 13.62 -4.89
N PHE A 72 3.69 13.78 -6.13
CA PHE A 72 3.65 12.68 -7.10
C PHE A 72 5.03 12.15 -7.47
N SER A 73 6.09 12.97 -7.34
CA SER A 73 7.47 12.52 -7.58
C SER A 73 8.15 11.86 -6.39
N GLU A 74 7.56 11.94 -5.19
CA GLU A 74 8.15 11.42 -3.93
C GLU A 74 7.42 10.18 -3.39
N ILE A 75 6.25 9.84 -3.94
CA ILE A 75 5.50 8.63 -3.60
C ILE A 75 5.88 7.46 -4.49
N SER A 76 5.51 6.27 -4.06
CA SER A 76 5.66 4.99 -4.75
C SER A 76 4.46 4.10 -4.40
N ILE A 77 4.37 2.95 -5.06
CA ILE A 77 3.25 1.99 -5.00
C ILE A 77 2.80 1.66 -3.58
N GLU A 78 3.71 1.62 -2.60
CA GLU A 78 3.42 1.18 -1.24
C GLU A 78 3.08 2.32 -0.25
N ASN A 79 3.25 3.59 -0.66
CA ASN A 79 3.35 4.71 0.28
C ASN A 79 2.56 5.99 -0.11
N TRP A 80 1.60 5.88 -1.02
CA TRP A 80 0.89 7.04 -1.58
C TRP A 80 -0.42 7.42 -0.86
N MET A 81 -1.09 6.47 -0.19
CA MET A 81 -2.41 6.70 0.41
C MET A 81 -2.35 7.63 1.63
N LEU A 82 -1.39 7.43 2.54
CA LEU A 82 -1.30 8.23 3.76
C LEU A 82 -0.83 9.67 3.52
N PRO A 83 0.08 9.98 2.57
CA PRO A 83 0.30 11.36 2.14
C PRO A 83 -0.98 12.07 1.68
N ALA A 84 -1.86 11.39 0.93
CA ALA A 84 -3.15 11.94 0.53
C ALA A 84 -4.12 12.13 1.72
N ALA A 85 -4.04 11.27 2.74
CA ALA A 85 -4.76 11.43 3.99
C ALA A 85 -4.24 12.62 4.82
N TYR A 86 -2.92 12.83 4.88
CA TYR A 86 -2.31 13.99 5.54
C TYR A 86 -2.66 15.31 4.83
N ALA A 87 -2.72 15.31 3.50
CA ALA A 87 -3.24 16.43 2.71
C ALA A 87 -4.71 16.76 3.06
N GLY A 88 -5.44 15.81 3.65
CA GLY A 88 -6.84 15.94 4.05
C GLY A 88 -7.83 15.35 3.07
N HIS A 89 -7.37 14.89 1.91
CA HIS A 89 -8.23 14.39 0.85
C HIS A 89 -8.92 13.09 1.24
N LEU A 90 -8.22 12.19 1.93
CA LEU A 90 -8.74 10.92 2.43
C LEU A 90 -8.92 10.96 3.94
N LYS A 91 -9.98 10.31 4.46
CA LYS A 91 -10.21 10.16 5.90
C LYS A 91 -10.54 8.73 6.32
N HIS A 92 -11.43 8.08 5.58
CA HIS A 92 -11.87 6.72 5.87
C HIS A 92 -11.23 5.78 4.87
N LEU A 93 -10.24 5.01 5.31
CA LEU A 93 -9.54 4.02 4.52
C LEU A 93 -10.11 2.64 4.87
N ILE A 94 -10.71 1.99 3.89
CA ILE A 94 -11.35 0.68 4.06
C ILE A 94 -10.56 -0.31 3.22
N TRP A 95 -9.67 -1.06 3.86
CA TRP A 95 -8.87 -2.09 3.21
C TRP A 95 -9.62 -3.42 3.26
N VAL A 96 -9.99 -3.90 2.07
CA VAL A 96 -10.70 -5.15 1.84
C VAL A 96 -9.69 -6.14 1.29
N LYS A 97 -9.17 -6.99 2.16
CA LYS A 97 -8.03 -7.85 1.85
C LYS A 97 -8.44 -9.31 1.59
N PRO A 98 -7.67 -10.06 0.79
CA PRO A 98 -7.86 -11.50 0.65
C PRO A 98 -7.31 -12.25 1.87
N PRO A 99 -7.63 -13.54 2.08
CA PRO A 99 -7.26 -14.24 3.30
C PRO A 99 -5.75 -14.49 3.46
N TRP A 100 -4.98 -14.44 2.37
CA TRP A 100 -3.52 -14.60 2.41
C TRP A 100 -2.78 -13.32 2.82
N ALA A 101 -3.44 -12.16 2.83
CA ALA A 101 -2.87 -10.90 3.27
C ALA A 101 -2.92 -10.83 4.81
N ASN A 102 -1.75 -10.93 5.44
CA ASN A 102 -1.61 -11.05 6.90
C ASN A 102 -0.97 -9.82 7.57
N GLN A 103 -0.68 -8.77 6.80
CA GLN A 103 0.03 -7.57 7.29
C GLN A 103 -0.73 -6.83 8.40
N MET A 104 -2.06 -6.89 8.40
CA MET A 104 -2.89 -6.43 9.52
C MET A 104 -4.06 -7.40 9.74
N VAL A 105 -4.59 -7.40 10.96
CA VAL A 105 -5.79 -8.18 11.30
C VAL A 105 -7.06 -7.37 11.03
N ASP A 106 -8.20 -8.05 10.87
CA ASP A 106 -9.49 -7.39 10.74
C ASP A 106 -9.79 -6.54 11.98
N SER A 107 -9.93 -5.22 11.79
CA SER A 107 -10.06 -4.26 12.87
C SER A 107 -10.65 -2.93 12.38
N VAL A 108 -11.03 -2.08 13.33
CA VAL A 108 -11.32 -0.66 13.06
C VAL A 108 -10.47 0.16 14.02
N THR A 109 -9.54 0.93 13.46
CA THR A 109 -8.58 1.73 14.21
C THR A 109 -8.66 3.19 13.74
N THR A 110 -8.76 4.11 14.69
CA THR A 110 -8.65 5.55 14.43
C THR A 110 -7.35 6.07 15.01
N PHE A 111 -6.60 6.84 14.23
CA PHE A 111 -5.32 7.40 14.63
C PHE A 111 -5.13 8.82 14.08
N LEU A 112 -4.09 9.50 14.57
CA LEU A 112 -3.69 10.81 14.08
C LEU A 112 -2.52 10.65 13.11
N ILE A 113 -2.54 11.40 12.02
CA ILE A 113 -1.40 11.65 11.12
C ILE A 113 -1.03 13.12 11.21
N GLY A 114 0.25 13.44 11.32
CA GLY A 114 0.70 14.80 11.65
C GLY A 114 2.13 15.10 11.22
N LYS A 115 2.50 16.39 11.30
CA LYS A 115 3.88 16.86 11.17
C LYS A 115 4.58 16.64 12.51
N HIS A 116 5.68 15.90 12.52
CA HIS A 116 6.50 15.75 13.71
C HIS A 116 7.23 17.07 14.00
N LYS A 117 7.16 17.56 15.24
CA LYS A 117 7.62 18.90 15.65
C LYS A 117 9.11 19.13 15.44
N ASP A 118 9.93 18.12 15.70
CA ASP A 118 11.39 18.29 15.67
C ASP A 118 12.01 18.18 14.28
N ASN A 119 11.53 17.25 13.44
CA ASN A 119 12.13 16.96 12.13
C ASN A 119 11.25 17.38 10.94
N GLY A 120 10.00 17.79 11.18
CA GLY A 120 9.07 18.25 10.14
C GLY A 120 8.53 17.15 9.22
N LEU A 121 8.80 15.88 9.51
CA LEU A 121 8.38 14.73 8.70
C LEU A 121 6.95 14.31 9.03
N ILE A 122 6.28 13.65 8.09
CA ILE A 122 4.94 13.09 8.34
C ILE A 122 5.08 11.82 9.17
N ARG A 123 4.36 11.75 10.29
CA ARG A 123 4.32 10.61 11.22
C ARG A 123 2.89 10.36 11.71
N LEU A 124 2.66 9.23 12.34
CA LEU A 124 1.32 8.81 12.76
C LEU A 124 1.30 8.13 14.13
N THR A 125 0.14 8.08 14.76
CA THR A 125 -0.03 7.51 16.12
C THR A 125 -0.63 6.10 16.10
N CYS A 126 -0.71 5.44 14.94
CA CYS A 126 -1.32 4.11 14.83
C CYS A 126 -0.36 3.04 15.39
N PRO A 127 -0.81 2.23 16.36
CA PRO A 127 0.04 1.22 16.99
C PRO A 127 0.17 -0.07 16.17
N GLU A 128 -0.46 -0.15 14.99
CA GLU A 128 -0.32 -1.32 14.12
C GLU A 128 1.16 -1.49 13.73
N PRO A 129 1.74 -2.70 13.86
CA PRO A 129 3.17 -2.90 13.64
C PRO A 129 3.58 -2.58 12.24
N TYR A 130 2.70 -2.77 11.26
CA TYR A 130 2.91 -2.34 9.89
C TYR A 130 3.47 -0.90 9.79
N PHE A 131 3.07 0.00 10.69
CA PHE A 131 3.62 1.36 10.74
C PHE A 131 4.81 1.50 11.71
N VAL A 132 4.82 0.73 12.79
CA VAL A 132 5.88 0.81 13.82
C VAL A 132 7.19 0.17 13.31
N SER A 133 7.10 -0.95 12.58
CA SER A 133 8.22 -1.64 11.94
C SER A 133 8.86 -0.79 10.83
N GLU A 134 8.08 0.09 10.20
CA GLU A 134 8.54 1.08 9.22
C GLU A 134 9.02 2.39 9.85
N GLY A 135 9.03 2.46 11.19
CA GLY A 135 9.54 3.60 11.94
C GLY A 135 8.70 4.88 11.78
N LEU A 136 7.41 4.73 11.46
CA LEU A 136 6.48 5.83 11.19
C LEU A 136 5.69 6.29 12.42
N TYR A 137 5.78 5.57 13.53
CA TYR A 137 5.08 5.91 14.77
C TYR A 137 5.68 7.15 15.44
N ALA A 138 4.81 8.00 15.99
CA ALA A 138 5.15 9.09 16.90
C ALA A 138 4.04 9.26 17.94
N THR A 139 4.35 9.82 19.11
CA THR A 139 3.32 10.09 20.12
C THR A 139 2.47 11.30 19.72
N PRO A 140 1.22 11.42 20.22
CA PRO A 140 0.39 12.59 19.94
C PRO A 140 1.04 13.93 20.31
N GLU A 141 1.86 13.96 21.36
CA GLU A 141 2.57 15.15 21.85
C GLU A 141 3.70 15.58 20.91
N GLU A 142 4.21 14.68 20.07
CA GLU A 142 5.26 14.95 19.09
C GLU A 142 4.71 15.51 17.78
N LEU A 143 3.39 15.45 17.58
CA LEU A 143 2.73 15.86 16.35
C LEU A 143 2.06 17.23 16.45
N GLU A 144 2.08 17.96 15.34
CA GLU A 144 1.31 19.17 15.09
C GLU A 144 0.62 19.09 13.71
N ASN A 145 -0.32 20.00 13.45
CA ASN A 145 -1.12 20.02 12.21
C ASN A 145 -1.74 18.65 11.92
N THR A 146 -2.31 18.02 12.94
CA THR A 146 -2.80 16.64 12.87
C THR A 146 -4.13 16.55 12.14
N ARG A 147 -4.33 15.41 11.48
CA ARG A 147 -5.60 14.95 10.93
C ARG A 147 -5.94 13.59 11.49
N GLU A 148 -7.23 13.32 11.65
CA GLU A 148 -7.75 12.03 12.09
C GLU A 148 -8.04 11.15 10.87
N VAL A 149 -7.53 9.92 10.90
CA VAL A 149 -7.76 8.88 9.88
C VAL A 149 -8.40 7.68 10.55
N THR A 150 -9.38 7.07 9.88
CA THR A 150 -9.96 5.79 10.29
C THR A 150 -9.56 4.72 9.28
N LEU A 151 -8.92 3.66 9.76
CA LEU A 151 -8.62 2.46 9.00
C LEU A 151 -9.61 1.35 9.42
N HIS A 152 -10.29 0.77 8.45
CA HIS A 152 -11.12 -0.42 8.63
C HIS A 152 -10.54 -1.54 7.76
N VAL A 153 -10.02 -2.58 8.41
CA VAL A 153 -9.50 -3.77 7.75
C VAL A 153 -10.56 -4.87 7.80
N MET A 154 -10.90 -5.45 6.65
CA MET A 154 -11.84 -6.56 6.57
C MET A 154 -11.38 -7.60 5.55
N THR A 155 -11.54 -8.87 5.89
CA THR A 155 -11.19 -10.00 5.00
C THR A 155 -12.42 -10.53 4.26
N ILE A 156 -12.30 -10.75 2.95
CA ILE A 156 -13.28 -11.47 2.13
C ILE A 156 -12.58 -12.59 1.34
N GLY A 157 -13.34 -13.43 0.64
CA GLY A 157 -12.77 -14.56 -0.10
C GLY A 157 -12.40 -15.72 0.81
N GLY A 158 -13.03 -15.84 1.99
CA GLY A 158 -12.67 -16.84 3.00
C GLY A 158 -12.72 -18.30 2.51
N PHE A 159 -13.36 -18.55 1.37
CA PHE A 159 -13.37 -19.87 0.74
C PHE A 159 -11.99 -20.39 0.32
N ILE A 160 -11.02 -19.49 0.14
CA ILE A 160 -9.64 -19.82 -0.22
C ILE A 160 -8.96 -20.65 0.88
N GLU A 161 -9.27 -20.34 2.15
CA GLU A 161 -8.75 -21.10 3.30
C GLU A 161 -9.56 -22.38 3.56
N ASP A 162 -10.89 -22.29 3.43
CA ASP A 162 -11.82 -23.40 3.62
C ASP A 162 -12.95 -23.30 2.58
N PRO A 163 -13.08 -24.22 1.62
CA PRO A 163 -14.10 -24.18 0.57
C PRO A 163 -15.55 -24.03 1.07
N MET A 164 -15.83 -24.41 2.32
CA MET A 164 -17.13 -24.33 2.98
C MET A 164 -17.40 -22.97 3.63
N LYS A 165 -16.36 -22.16 3.87
CA LYS A 165 -16.46 -20.80 4.41
C LYS A 165 -17.12 -19.90 3.37
N LYS A 166 -18.03 -19.07 3.85
CA LYS A 166 -18.77 -18.08 3.04
C LYS A 166 -18.58 -16.71 3.66
N ASP A 167 -18.36 -15.72 2.81
CA ASP A 167 -18.30 -14.33 3.23
C ASP A 167 -19.70 -13.85 3.64
N ASP A 168 -19.77 -13.09 4.74
CA ASP A 168 -21.02 -12.43 5.17
C ASP A 168 -21.12 -11.04 4.52
N PHE A 169 -21.59 -11.01 3.28
CA PHE A 169 -21.81 -9.75 2.57
C PHE A 169 -22.89 -8.85 3.19
N THR A 170 -23.74 -9.38 4.08
CA THR A 170 -24.68 -8.56 4.85
C THR A 170 -23.94 -7.77 5.93
N ALA A 171 -22.99 -8.41 6.62
CA ALA A 171 -22.10 -7.74 7.56
C ALA A 171 -21.19 -6.72 6.84
N VAL A 172 -20.60 -7.08 5.69
CA VAL A 172 -19.80 -6.16 4.86
C VAL A 172 -20.62 -4.93 4.45
N SER A 173 -21.83 -5.13 3.92
CA SER A 173 -22.71 -4.00 3.54
C SER A 173 -23.05 -3.12 4.76
N SER A 174 -23.27 -3.73 5.92
CA SER A 174 -23.56 -3.00 7.17
C SER A 174 -22.37 -2.18 7.66
N ALA A 175 -21.15 -2.71 7.55
CA ALA A 175 -19.92 -2.00 7.86
C ALA A 175 -19.69 -0.82 6.92
N LEU A 176 -19.81 -1.03 5.60
CA LEU A 176 -19.62 0.01 4.59
C LEU A 176 -20.61 1.18 4.75
N ARG A 177 -21.86 0.90 5.17
CA ARG A 177 -22.88 1.93 5.43
C ARG A 177 -22.55 2.86 6.58
N GLN A 178 -21.61 2.51 7.46
CA GLN A 178 -21.14 3.42 8.51
C GLN A 178 -20.37 4.61 7.93
N TYR A 179 -19.68 4.40 6.80
CA TYR A 179 -18.90 5.43 6.10
C TYR A 179 -19.62 5.99 4.87
N LEU A 180 -20.58 5.22 4.34
CA LEU A 180 -21.38 5.55 3.16
C LEU A 180 -22.88 5.55 3.51
N PRO A 181 -23.34 6.44 4.40
CA PRO A 181 -24.70 6.39 4.96
C PRO A 181 -25.77 6.81 3.96
N GLU A 182 -25.44 7.69 3.01
CA GLU A 182 -26.38 8.19 2.03
C GLU A 182 -26.13 7.55 0.66
N ARG A 183 -27.19 7.39 -0.14
CA ARG A 183 -27.08 6.83 -1.50
C ARG A 183 -26.19 7.65 -2.43
N ASN A 184 -25.91 8.91 -2.09
CA ASN A 184 -25.12 9.82 -2.91
C ASN A 184 -23.82 10.22 -2.22
N THR A 185 -23.43 9.56 -1.13
CA THR A 185 -22.14 9.83 -0.47
C THR A 185 -21.01 9.52 -1.47
N PRO A 186 -20.20 10.52 -1.87
CA PRO A 186 -19.08 10.30 -2.78
C PRO A 186 -18.02 9.42 -2.14
N TYR A 187 -17.46 8.50 -2.91
CA TYR A 187 -16.35 7.65 -2.49
C TYR A 187 -15.56 7.15 -3.70
N ILE A 188 -14.35 6.70 -3.42
CA ILE A 188 -13.44 6.10 -4.39
C ILE A 188 -13.46 4.58 -4.18
N LEU A 189 -13.63 3.83 -5.26
CA LEU A 189 -13.41 2.40 -5.28
C LEU A 189 -12.09 2.14 -6.00
N ASP A 190 -11.18 1.46 -5.34
CA ASP A 190 -9.88 1.11 -5.85
C ASP A 190 -9.69 -0.40 -5.79
N VAL A 191 -9.14 -0.96 -6.86
CA VAL A 191 -8.96 -2.40 -7.04
C VAL A 191 -7.57 -2.65 -7.62
N ASP A 192 -6.65 -3.13 -6.81
CA ASP A 192 -5.44 -3.74 -7.33
C ASP A 192 -5.77 -5.16 -7.81
N LEU A 193 -5.27 -5.52 -8.99
CA LEU A 193 -5.50 -6.83 -9.57
C LEU A 193 -4.78 -7.94 -8.81
N ASP A 194 -3.77 -7.62 -8.01
CA ASP A 194 -3.07 -8.57 -7.17
C ASP A 194 -3.95 -9.13 -6.03
N PHE A 195 -5.06 -8.45 -5.68
CA PHE A 195 -6.10 -8.95 -4.78
C PHE A 195 -6.60 -10.34 -5.19
N PHE A 196 -6.57 -10.63 -6.50
CA PHE A 196 -7.07 -11.88 -7.07
C PHE A 196 -5.99 -12.95 -7.18
N SER A 197 -4.72 -12.56 -7.26
CA SER A 197 -3.56 -13.45 -7.27
C SER A 197 -2.31 -12.58 -7.12
N THR A 198 -1.42 -12.92 -6.18
CA THR A 198 -0.26 -12.10 -5.86
C THR A 198 1.03 -12.94 -5.76
N LYS A 199 2.15 -12.34 -6.15
CA LYS A 199 3.52 -12.84 -6.05
C LYS A 199 4.26 -11.96 -5.04
N ASN A 200 5.28 -12.59 -4.47
CA ASN A 200 6.32 -11.88 -3.74
C ASN A 200 7.54 -11.93 -4.67
N PRO A 201 7.86 -10.82 -5.37
CA PRO A 201 8.92 -10.83 -6.38
C PRO A 201 10.30 -11.09 -5.76
N PHE A 202 10.49 -10.73 -4.49
CA PHE A 202 11.75 -10.91 -3.78
C PHE A 202 12.09 -12.36 -3.46
N LYS A 203 11.12 -13.29 -3.48
CA LYS A 203 11.40 -14.73 -3.27
C LYS A 203 12.32 -15.32 -4.32
N THR A 204 12.28 -14.78 -5.55
CA THR A 204 13.12 -15.22 -6.67
C THR A 204 14.34 -14.34 -6.88
N LEU A 205 14.46 -13.23 -6.14
CA LEU A 205 15.59 -12.31 -6.20
C LEU A 205 16.88 -13.01 -5.72
N TYR A 206 17.83 -13.17 -6.65
CA TYR A 206 19.11 -13.85 -6.40
C TYR A 206 18.97 -15.27 -5.77
N ASP A 207 17.99 -16.05 -6.23
CA ASP A 207 17.61 -17.38 -5.72
C ASP A 207 18.78 -18.38 -5.52
N ARG A 208 19.81 -18.36 -6.37
CA ARG A 208 20.99 -19.26 -6.26
C ARG A 208 21.75 -19.14 -4.94
N VAL A 209 21.60 -18.01 -4.23
CA VAL A 209 22.19 -17.81 -2.90
C VAL A 209 21.14 -17.78 -1.79
N ASN A 210 19.88 -18.11 -2.09
CA ASN A 210 18.76 -18.02 -1.14
C ASN A 210 18.73 -16.68 -0.37
N LEU A 211 18.84 -15.57 -1.10
CA LEU A 211 19.04 -14.25 -0.51
C LEU A 211 17.88 -13.86 0.42
N TYR A 212 16.64 -14.07 -0.01
CA TYR A 212 15.45 -13.62 0.74
C TYR A 212 15.38 -14.20 2.16
N ASP A 213 15.79 -15.46 2.36
CA ASP A 213 15.91 -16.07 3.68
C ASP A 213 17.07 -15.51 4.50
N LYS A 214 18.17 -15.13 3.84
CA LYS A 214 19.35 -14.56 4.49
C LYS A 214 19.12 -13.12 4.94
N LEU A 215 18.24 -12.38 4.29
CA LEU A 215 17.86 -11.03 4.72
C LEU A 215 17.02 -11.08 6.01
N ALA A 216 16.21 -12.12 6.22
CA ALA A 216 15.32 -12.23 7.38
C ALA A 216 15.97 -11.91 8.74
N PRO A 217 17.10 -12.52 9.15
CA PRO A 217 17.72 -12.20 10.44
C PRO A 217 18.29 -10.77 10.52
N LEU A 218 18.59 -10.11 9.39
CA LEU A 218 19.07 -8.73 9.38
C LEU A 218 17.93 -7.73 9.63
N TYR A 219 16.74 -8.03 9.10
CA TYR A 219 15.58 -7.14 9.12
C TYR A 219 14.49 -7.56 10.09
N ALA A 220 14.63 -8.70 10.78
CA ALA A 220 13.68 -9.16 11.77
C ALA A 220 13.34 -8.05 12.77
N TYR A 221 12.03 -7.81 12.93
CA TYR A 221 11.49 -6.85 13.88
C TYR A 221 10.77 -7.58 15.01
N ASN A 222 11.19 -7.34 16.25
CA ASN A 222 10.51 -7.89 17.42
C ASN A 222 9.38 -6.95 17.85
N ARG A 223 8.18 -7.23 17.37
CA ARG A 223 6.94 -6.51 17.72
C ARG A 223 6.78 -6.41 19.25
N PRO A 224 6.62 -5.20 19.82
CA PRO A 224 6.26 -5.04 21.21
C PRO A 224 4.89 -5.65 21.52
N ASP A 225 4.77 -6.38 22.63
CA ASP A 225 3.48 -6.87 23.15
C ASP A 225 2.80 -5.77 24.00
N SER A 226 2.66 -4.58 23.42
CA SER A 226 2.06 -3.42 24.07
C SER A 226 1.65 -2.37 23.04
N THR A 227 0.59 -1.63 23.34
CA THR A 227 0.17 -0.42 22.61
C THR A 227 0.50 0.87 23.38
N ASP A 228 1.30 0.77 24.44
CA ASP A 228 1.76 1.92 25.21
C ASP A 228 2.62 2.86 24.35
N PRO A 229 2.31 4.18 24.30
CA PRO A 229 3.01 5.11 23.42
C PRO A 229 4.52 5.20 23.62
N GLU A 230 5.00 5.10 24.87
CA GLU A 230 6.44 5.21 25.14
C GLU A 230 7.17 3.93 24.73
N ILE A 231 6.56 2.76 24.94
CA ILE A 231 7.11 1.48 24.48
C ILE A 231 7.20 1.45 22.94
N LEU A 232 6.15 1.91 22.25
CA LEU A 232 6.13 1.97 20.79
C LEU A 232 7.14 2.97 20.23
N LYS A 233 7.30 4.11 20.90
CA LYS A 233 8.32 5.11 20.58
C LYS A 233 9.74 4.53 20.73
N GLU A 234 10.04 3.87 21.83
CA GLU A 234 11.34 3.21 22.02
C GLU A 234 11.59 2.16 20.94
N ALA A 235 10.60 1.32 20.63
CA ALA A 235 10.70 0.33 19.56
C ALA A 235 10.96 0.96 18.19
N THR A 236 10.29 2.08 17.90
CA THR A 236 10.45 2.86 16.67
C THR A 236 11.85 3.47 16.55
N VAL A 237 12.43 3.96 17.65
CA VAL A 237 13.81 4.48 17.67
C VAL A 237 14.80 3.38 17.35
N VAL A 238 14.71 2.24 18.05
CA VAL A 238 15.60 1.08 17.83
C VAL A 238 15.48 0.54 16.40
N ARG A 239 14.25 0.47 15.88
CA ARG A 239 13.99 0.05 14.51
C ARG A 239 14.57 1.01 13.48
N ASN A 240 14.41 2.31 13.68
CA ASN A 240 15.01 3.32 12.80
C ASN A 240 16.55 3.24 12.79
N GLU A 241 17.19 3.00 13.95
CA GLU A 241 18.65 2.79 14.01
C GLU A 241 19.08 1.58 13.19
N GLN A 242 18.36 0.45 13.30
CA GLN A 242 18.61 -0.74 12.49
C GLN A 242 18.49 -0.46 10.99
N LEU A 243 17.36 0.09 10.56
CA LEU A 243 17.09 0.37 9.15
C LEU A 243 18.10 1.37 8.57
N ASN A 244 18.41 2.45 9.30
CA ASN A 244 19.39 3.45 8.86
C ASN A 244 20.81 2.89 8.73
N GLU A 245 21.19 1.91 9.56
CA GLU A 245 22.48 1.23 9.40
C GLU A 245 22.50 0.35 8.15
N LEU A 246 21.44 -0.42 7.92
CA LEU A 246 21.32 -1.30 6.75
C LEU A 246 21.28 -0.49 5.46
N GLU A 247 20.49 0.58 5.41
CA GLU A 247 20.42 1.52 4.28
C GLU A 247 21.81 2.09 3.94
N LYS A 248 22.60 2.49 4.95
CA LYS A 248 23.98 2.97 4.74
C LYS A 248 24.90 1.88 4.19
N LEU A 249 24.80 0.66 4.71
CA LEU A 249 25.64 -0.46 4.26
C LEU A 249 25.34 -0.83 2.80
N PHE A 250 24.06 -1.00 2.47
CA PHE A 250 23.63 -1.34 1.10
C PHE A 250 23.81 -0.17 0.14
N GLY A 251 23.59 1.06 0.57
CA GLY A 251 23.89 2.27 -0.21
C GLY A 251 25.38 2.40 -0.52
N TYR A 252 26.26 2.10 0.44
CA TYR A 252 27.70 2.07 0.21
C TYR A 252 28.09 0.98 -0.82
N LEU A 253 27.50 -0.21 -0.70
CA LEU A 253 27.69 -1.30 -1.66
C LEU A 253 27.22 -0.93 -3.07
N ASP A 254 26.09 -0.22 -3.19
CA ASP A 254 25.57 0.25 -4.47
C ASP A 254 26.55 1.19 -5.19
N GLU A 255 27.10 2.15 -4.44
CA GLU A 255 28.01 3.16 -4.96
C GLU A 255 29.43 2.62 -5.21
N HIS A 256 29.98 1.84 -4.26
CA HIS A 256 31.39 1.45 -4.26
C HIS A 256 31.64 0.02 -4.73
N ARG A 257 30.59 -0.80 -4.88
CA ARG A 257 30.65 -2.23 -5.26
C ARG A 257 31.55 -3.09 -4.36
N SER A 258 31.89 -2.58 -3.18
CA SER A 258 32.67 -3.25 -2.13
C SER A 258 32.45 -2.56 -0.78
N LEU A 259 32.76 -3.25 0.32
CA LEU A 259 32.80 -2.65 1.67
C LEU A 259 34.19 -2.13 2.06
N GLN A 260 35.16 -2.16 1.12
CA GLN A 260 36.51 -1.69 1.36
C GLN A 260 36.49 -0.16 1.55
N GLY A 261 37.00 0.31 2.69
CA GLY A 261 36.99 1.75 3.00
C GLY A 261 35.71 2.24 3.65
N TYR A 262 34.74 1.37 3.97
CA TYR A 262 33.59 1.75 4.78
C TYR A 262 34.02 2.17 6.19
N GLU A 263 33.79 3.45 6.52
CA GLU A 263 34.18 4.07 7.80
C GLU A 263 33.11 3.93 8.91
N GLY A 264 31.95 3.35 8.60
CA GLY A 264 30.89 3.13 9.59
C GLY A 264 31.20 2.03 10.61
N ALA A 265 30.25 1.81 11.53
CA ALA A 265 30.39 0.81 12.58
C ALA A 265 30.56 -0.61 12.02
N ARG A 266 31.51 -1.38 12.56
CA ARG A 266 31.72 -2.80 12.29
C ARG A 266 30.87 -3.64 13.24
N SER A 267 29.55 -3.50 13.12
CA SER A 267 28.58 -4.20 13.94
C SER A 267 28.38 -5.64 13.46
N ALA A 268 27.57 -6.42 14.20
CA ALA A 268 27.10 -7.72 13.72
C ALA A 268 26.31 -7.62 12.40
N ARG A 269 25.62 -6.49 12.13
CA ARG A 269 24.94 -6.24 10.85
C ARG A 269 25.94 -6.02 9.73
N TYR A 270 27.03 -5.27 9.97
CA TYR A 270 28.13 -5.15 9.01
C TYR A 270 28.67 -6.53 8.64
N GLU A 271 28.98 -7.38 9.62
CA GLU A 271 29.53 -8.73 9.38
C GLU A 271 28.55 -9.60 8.58
N ALA A 272 27.26 -9.55 8.90
CA ALA A 272 26.24 -10.28 8.16
C ALA A 272 26.08 -9.77 6.70
N VAL A 273 26.10 -8.45 6.48
CA VAL A 273 26.08 -7.86 5.13
C VAL A 273 27.35 -8.23 4.36
N GLU A 274 28.52 -8.27 5.01
CA GLU A 274 29.78 -8.68 4.37
C GLU A 274 29.73 -10.14 3.90
N LEU A 275 29.11 -11.03 4.68
CA LEU A 275 28.89 -12.43 4.26
C LEU A 275 27.97 -12.52 3.05
N ILE A 276 26.85 -11.79 3.05
CA ILE A 276 25.94 -11.71 1.90
C ILE A 276 26.67 -11.15 0.67
N TYR A 277 27.47 -10.10 0.85
CA TYR A 277 28.27 -9.48 -0.20
C TYR A 277 29.21 -10.50 -0.86
N LEU A 278 30.02 -11.20 -0.06
CA LEU A 278 30.99 -12.18 -0.55
C LEU A 278 30.35 -13.32 -1.34
N GLU A 279 29.19 -13.79 -0.90
CA GLU A 279 28.47 -14.87 -1.57
C GLU A 279 27.82 -14.44 -2.89
N LEU A 280 27.23 -13.23 -2.90
CA LEU A 280 26.64 -12.66 -4.11
C LEU A 280 27.70 -12.43 -5.19
N ILE A 281 28.84 -11.80 -4.88
CA ILE A 281 29.91 -11.58 -5.88
C ILE A 281 30.60 -12.87 -6.32
N GLY A 282 30.52 -13.93 -5.49
CA GLY A 282 31.01 -15.27 -5.85
C GLY A 282 30.09 -16.01 -6.83
N THR A 283 28.81 -15.61 -6.92
CA THR A 283 27.77 -16.34 -7.66
C THR A 283 27.22 -15.56 -8.87
N TYR A 284 27.12 -14.24 -8.74
CA TYR A 284 26.59 -13.32 -9.75
C TYR A 284 27.68 -12.34 -10.20
N LYS A 285 27.56 -11.80 -11.41
CA LYS A 285 28.44 -10.71 -11.83
C LYS A 285 28.07 -9.47 -11.04
N GLN A 286 29.06 -8.66 -10.65
CA GLN A 286 28.80 -7.43 -9.90
C GLN A 286 27.87 -6.45 -10.63
N SER A 287 27.85 -6.46 -11.97
CA SER A 287 26.95 -5.64 -12.79
C SER A 287 25.48 -6.10 -12.78
N GLU A 288 25.23 -7.33 -12.34
CA GLU A 288 23.89 -7.93 -12.24
C GLU A 288 23.31 -7.76 -10.83
N ILE A 289 24.11 -7.25 -9.87
CA ILE A 289 23.70 -7.07 -8.48
C ILE A 289 23.18 -5.65 -8.29
N ASP A 290 21.91 -5.53 -7.92
CA ASP A 290 21.29 -4.28 -7.50
C ASP A 290 21.21 -4.27 -5.97
N TRP A 291 22.08 -3.47 -5.33
CA TRP A 291 22.17 -3.44 -3.87
C TRP A 291 21.01 -2.67 -3.23
N LYS A 292 20.34 -1.79 -3.97
CA LYS A 292 19.14 -1.08 -3.48
C LYS A 292 17.96 -2.04 -3.44
N ILE A 293 17.71 -2.79 -4.50
CA ILE A 293 16.64 -3.81 -4.51
C ILE A 293 16.87 -4.87 -3.42
N ILE A 294 18.12 -5.22 -3.10
CA ILE A 294 18.42 -6.11 -1.97
C ILE A 294 18.05 -5.49 -0.62
N HIS A 295 18.28 -4.19 -0.44
CA HIS A 295 17.85 -3.47 0.76
C HIS A 295 16.32 -3.45 0.86
N ASP A 296 15.64 -3.09 -0.24
CA ASP A 296 14.18 -3.00 -0.31
C ASP A 296 13.53 -4.36 -0.02
N ALA A 297 14.04 -5.44 -0.62
CA ALA A 297 13.63 -6.82 -0.32
C ALA A 297 13.82 -7.21 1.15
N GLY A 298 14.81 -6.61 1.81
CA GLY A 298 15.05 -6.80 3.23
C GLY A 298 14.05 -6.04 4.09
N CYS A 299 13.70 -4.81 3.71
CA CYS A 299 12.70 -4.02 4.42
C CYS A 299 11.35 -4.76 4.52
N THR A 300 11.03 -5.60 3.53
CA THR A 300 9.82 -6.43 3.53
C THR A 300 9.93 -7.74 4.33
N ARG A 301 10.97 -7.88 5.17
CA ARG A 301 11.27 -9.06 6.00
C ARG A 301 11.30 -8.71 7.49
N ASP A 302 10.29 -7.98 7.93
CA ASP A 302 10.17 -7.45 9.29
C ASP A 302 9.53 -8.44 10.28
N ASP A 303 8.24 -8.29 10.60
CA ASP A 303 7.46 -9.22 11.44
C ASP A 303 6.47 -10.06 10.64
N THR A 304 6.21 -9.69 9.37
CA THR A 304 5.30 -10.39 8.46
C THR A 304 5.92 -10.45 7.07
N ASP A 305 5.77 -11.59 6.37
CA ASP A 305 6.21 -11.69 4.97
C ASP A 305 5.22 -10.99 4.03
N LEU A 306 5.71 -10.48 2.90
CA LEU A 306 4.82 -10.07 1.82
C LEU A 306 3.92 -11.24 1.38
N PRO A 307 2.65 -10.93 1.06
CA PRO A 307 1.72 -11.84 0.41
C PRO A 307 2.35 -12.66 -0.73
N HIS A 308 1.99 -13.93 -0.80
CA HIS A 308 2.32 -14.77 -1.94
C HIS A 308 1.25 -15.85 -2.10
N HIS A 309 0.42 -15.69 -3.13
CA HIS A 309 -0.66 -16.63 -3.43
C HIS A 309 -0.96 -16.63 -4.93
N ILE A 310 -0.50 -17.67 -5.64
CA ILE A 310 -0.89 -17.92 -7.03
C ILE A 310 -2.24 -18.63 -7.05
N THR A 311 -3.28 -17.90 -7.42
CA THR A 311 -4.64 -18.42 -7.43
C THR A 311 -4.86 -19.41 -8.56
N THR A 312 -5.49 -20.55 -8.26
CA THR A 312 -5.82 -21.55 -9.29
C THR A 312 -6.90 -21.01 -10.23
N PRO A 313 -7.00 -21.48 -11.50
CA PRO A 313 -8.00 -20.97 -12.43
C PRO A 313 -9.46 -21.06 -11.93
N ASN A 314 -9.80 -22.13 -11.21
CA ASN A 314 -11.16 -22.30 -10.65
C ASN A 314 -11.42 -21.34 -9.49
N ASP A 315 -10.45 -21.16 -8.61
CA ASP A 315 -10.59 -20.23 -7.49
C ASP A 315 -10.56 -18.78 -7.98
N LEU A 316 -9.83 -18.49 -9.05
CA LEU A 316 -9.77 -17.17 -9.68
C LEU A 316 -11.14 -16.78 -10.26
N ASP A 317 -11.77 -17.69 -11.00
CA ASP A 317 -13.14 -17.49 -11.50
C ASP A 317 -14.13 -17.27 -10.35
N ARG A 318 -13.98 -18.02 -9.24
CA ARG A 318 -14.82 -17.87 -8.05
C ARG A 318 -14.56 -16.55 -7.30
N LEU A 319 -13.30 -16.09 -7.21
CA LEU A 319 -12.96 -14.79 -6.62
C LEU A 319 -13.58 -13.65 -7.42
N ILE A 320 -13.46 -13.68 -8.75
CA ILE A 320 -14.00 -12.63 -9.63
C ILE A 320 -15.53 -12.68 -9.67
N THR A 321 -16.11 -13.79 -10.14
CA THR A 321 -17.55 -13.88 -10.46
C THR A 321 -18.43 -14.17 -9.24
N GLY A 322 -17.82 -14.65 -8.14
CA GLY A 322 -18.49 -14.93 -6.88
C GLY A 322 -18.23 -13.84 -5.85
N THR A 323 -17.00 -13.75 -5.34
CA THR A 323 -16.64 -12.88 -4.21
C THR A 323 -16.67 -11.40 -4.60
N PHE A 324 -15.97 -10.98 -5.65
CA PHE A 324 -15.93 -9.57 -6.08
C PHE A 324 -17.30 -9.09 -6.57
N ARG A 325 -18.02 -9.88 -7.37
CA ARG A 325 -19.43 -9.59 -7.73
C ARG A 325 -20.31 -9.34 -6.50
N SER A 326 -20.21 -10.19 -5.48
CA SER A 326 -21.02 -10.08 -4.27
C SER A 326 -20.60 -8.88 -3.42
N PHE A 327 -19.31 -8.57 -3.37
CA PHE A 327 -18.79 -7.35 -2.76
C PHE A 327 -19.34 -6.09 -3.45
N LEU A 328 -19.29 -6.04 -4.78
CA LEU A 328 -19.87 -4.95 -5.57
C LEU A 328 -21.37 -4.77 -5.29
N ALA A 329 -22.11 -5.87 -5.08
CA ALA A 329 -23.52 -5.83 -4.68
C ALA A 329 -23.73 -5.33 -3.24
N ALA A 330 -22.77 -5.53 -2.34
CA ALA A 330 -22.80 -5.06 -0.97
C ALA A 330 -22.56 -3.54 -0.84
N LEU A 331 -21.88 -2.93 -1.81
CA LEU A 331 -21.68 -1.48 -1.89
C LEU A 331 -23.03 -0.74 -1.94
N PRO A 332 -23.23 0.31 -1.11
CA PRO A 332 -24.53 0.96 -0.95
C PRO A 332 -24.96 1.85 -2.12
N ALA A 333 -24.00 2.28 -2.95
CA ALA A 333 -24.19 3.13 -4.12
C ALA A 333 -23.03 2.95 -5.12
N PRO A 334 -23.17 3.36 -6.39
CA PRO A 334 -22.05 3.45 -7.33
C PRO A 334 -20.92 4.38 -6.82
N PRO A 335 -19.64 4.06 -7.05
CA PRO A 335 -18.52 4.93 -6.72
C PRO A 335 -18.50 6.17 -7.62
N THR A 336 -17.82 7.22 -7.16
CA THR A 336 -17.61 8.44 -7.96
C THR A 336 -16.57 8.23 -9.06
N ILE A 337 -15.56 7.42 -8.77
CA ILE A 337 -14.46 7.02 -9.64
C ILE A 337 -14.05 5.60 -9.25
N VAL A 338 -13.68 4.80 -10.24
CA VAL A 338 -12.97 3.53 -10.02
C VAL A 338 -11.54 3.68 -10.50
N THR A 339 -10.60 3.25 -9.68
CA THR A 339 -9.19 3.12 -10.04
C THR A 339 -8.80 1.65 -9.99
N ILE A 340 -7.92 1.24 -10.90
CA ILE A 340 -7.41 -0.13 -11.01
C ILE A 340 -5.92 -0.06 -11.23
N ALA A 341 -5.14 -0.75 -10.41
CA ALA A 341 -3.72 -1.00 -10.67
C ALA A 341 -3.52 -2.42 -11.16
N ARG A 342 -2.72 -2.57 -12.21
CA ARG A 342 -2.39 -3.89 -12.76
C ARG A 342 -1.28 -4.56 -11.96
N SER A 343 -0.36 -3.77 -11.41
CA SER A 343 0.78 -4.23 -10.59
C SER A 343 1.51 -5.40 -11.26
N SER A 344 1.65 -5.33 -12.59
CA SER A 344 2.23 -6.44 -13.37
C SER A 344 3.66 -6.14 -13.79
N GLU A 345 4.01 -4.87 -13.99
CA GLU A 345 5.37 -4.42 -14.28
C GLU A 345 6.29 -4.47 -13.05
N ASP A 346 5.74 -4.33 -11.85
CA ASP A 346 6.44 -4.50 -10.56
C ASP A 346 6.40 -5.95 -10.02
N GLU A 347 5.83 -6.87 -10.80
CA GLU A 347 5.77 -8.32 -10.57
C GLU A 347 4.93 -8.79 -9.36
N TYR A 348 4.12 -7.92 -8.73
CA TYR A 348 3.21 -8.32 -7.64
C TYR A 348 1.99 -9.09 -8.15
N CYS A 349 1.28 -8.60 -9.16
CA CYS A 349 0.28 -9.38 -9.89
C CYS A 349 0.97 -10.26 -10.95
N PRO A 350 0.70 -11.58 -11.00
CA PRO A 350 1.30 -12.45 -12.01
C PRO A 350 0.94 -12.01 -13.44
N SER A 351 1.95 -11.61 -14.20
CA SER A 351 1.81 -11.18 -15.60
C SER A 351 1.16 -12.23 -16.51
N GLU A 352 1.21 -13.51 -16.14
CA GLU A 352 0.58 -14.59 -16.90
C GLU A 352 -0.96 -14.57 -16.83
N VAL A 353 -1.55 -13.95 -15.80
CA VAL A 353 -3.01 -13.91 -15.58
C VAL A 353 -3.58 -12.49 -15.45
N VAL A 354 -2.76 -11.45 -15.33
CA VAL A 354 -3.23 -10.05 -15.14
C VAL A 354 -4.28 -9.63 -16.16
N ASP A 355 -4.11 -9.98 -17.44
CA ASP A 355 -5.08 -9.62 -18.50
C ASP A 355 -6.43 -10.32 -18.30
N GLN A 356 -6.41 -11.58 -17.88
CA GLN A 356 -7.63 -12.33 -17.55
C GLN A 356 -8.33 -11.70 -16.35
N ILE A 357 -7.58 -11.32 -15.31
CA ILE A 357 -8.12 -10.67 -14.11
C ILE A 357 -8.74 -9.32 -14.49
N GLN A 358 -8.02 -8.48 -15.23
CA GLN A 358 -8.50 -7.17 -15.68
C GLN A 358 -9.82 -7.30 -16.46
N ILE A 359 -9.92 -8.25 -17.39
CA ILE A 359 -11.14 -8.50 -18.16
C ILE A 359 -12.29 -8.89 -17.23
N GLY A 360 -12.06 -9.86 -16.34
CA GLY A 360 -13.08 -10.34 -15.40
C GLY A 360 -13.58 -9.25 -14.45
N VAL A 361 -12.67 -8.47 -13.89
CA VAL A 361 -12.98 -7.32 -13.02
C VAL A 361 -13.80 -6.27 -13.76
N LEU A 362 -13.39 -5.91 -14.98
CA LEU A 362 -14.13 -4.95 -15.81
C LEU A 362 -15.53 -5.44 -16.18
N ASP A 363 -15.70 -6.73 -16.43
CA ASP A 363 -17.01 -7.31 -16.75
C ASP A 363 -17.95 -7.28 -15.54
N GLU A 364 -17.46 -7.57 -14.34
CA GLU A 364 -18.25 -7.43 -13.10
C GLU A 364 -18.58 -5.97 -12.77
N LEU A 365 -17.62 -5.06 -12.99
CA LEU A 365 -17.85 -3.62 -12.85
C LEU A 365 -18.90 -3.11 -13.84
N ARG A 366 -18.85 -3.51 -15.12
CA ARG A 366 -19.86 -3.14 -16.13
C ARG A 366 -21.25 -3.71 -15.82
N GLN A 367 -21.32 -4.91 -15.25
CA GLN A 367 -22.59 -5.50 -14.82
C GLN A 367 -23.18 -4.71 -13.64
N ARG A 368 -22.33 -4.25 -12.72
CA ARG A 368 -22.77 -3.48 -11.55
C ARG A 368 -23.08 -2.02 -11.86
N LEU A 369 -22.27 -1.39 -12.71
CA LEU A 369 -22.27 0.03 -13.04
C LEU A 369 -22.82 0.20 -14.47
N GLU A 370 -24.07 0.63 -14.59
CA GLU A 370 -24.80 0.66 -15.87
C GLU A 370 -24.08 1.44 -16.99
N GLU A 371 -23.49 2.59 -16.67
CA GLU A 371 -22.71 3.40 -17.62
C GLU A 371 -21.30 3.66 -17.09
N VAL A 372 -20.28 3.12 -17.76
CA VAL A 372 -18.85 3.32 -17.42
C VAL A 372 -18.06 3.96 -18.57
N ASP A 373 -17.00 4.70 -18.24
CA ASP A 373 -15.99 5.24 -19.16
C ASP A 373 -14.62 4.66 -18.77
N VAL A 374 -14.16 3.64 -19.50
CA VAL A 374 -12.91 2.92 -19.19
C VAL A 374 -11.74 3.53 -19.96
N ARG A 375 -10.64 3.82 -19.26
CA ARG A 375 -9.38 4.31 -19.83
C ARG A 375 -8.21 3.48 -19.35
N LEU A 376 -7.44 2.97 -20.30
CA LEU A 376 -6.23 2.19 -20.07
C LEU A 376 -5.06 3.17 -20.08
N ALA A 377 -4.83 3.86 -18.95
CA ALA A 377 -3.82 4.91 -18.86
C ALA A 377 -2.41 4.38 -19.14
N TYR A 378 -2.12 3.14 -18.74
CA TYR A 378 -0.86 2.46 -19.06
C TYR A 378 -0.60 2.23 -20.57
N GLN A 379 -1.60 2.44 -21.44
CA GLN A 379 -1.43 2.37 -22.89
C GLN A 379 -1.33 3.75 -23.54
N GLU A 380 -1.57 4.83 -22.81
CA GLU A 380 -1.45 6.18 -23.31
C GLU A 380 0.05 6.54 -23.30
N GLU A 381 0.65 6.80 -24.47
CA GLU A 381 2.02 7.35 -24.52
C GLU A 381 2.04 8.66 -23.71
N GLU A 382 3.02 8.83 -22.81
CA GLU A 382 3.23 10.08 -22.09
C GLU A 382 3.44 11.22 -23.09
N THR A 383 2.37 11.93 -23.45
CA THR A 383 2.48 13.20 -24.15
C THR A 383 2.92 14.24 -23.12
N HIS A 384 4.23 14.34 -22.91
CA HIS A 384 4.86 15.43 -22.17
C HIS A 384 4.72 16.78 -22.90
#